data_AF-A0A8C1LSI6-F1
#
_entry.id   AF-A0A8C1LSI6-F1
#
_cell.length_a   1.000
_cell.length_b   1.000
_cell.length_c   1.000
_cell.angle_alpha   90.00
_cell.angle_beta   90.00
_cell.angle_gamma   90.00
#
_symmetry.space_group_name_H-M   'P 1'
#
loop_
_entity.id
_entity.type
_entity.pdbx_description
1 polymer ?
#
loop_
_entity_poly.entity_id
_entity_poly.type
_entity_poly.pdbx_seq_one_letter_code
_entity_poly.pdbx_strand_id
1 'polypeptide(L)'
;MAETNQAGDMKHDSISSPGISDQEKEMASSAFEAFKTGSYDESLKHLDSLQELNKEDYKITMNKAITEFYKSGQTTTSTLKQTLMTLKNQMHTAVDDIDGLDDVENSILYYNQAVIHYHMRQYSEAISIVEKLYQFLEPFEEKFAQAVCFLLVDLYLLTFQPEKALHLLAVLEKLGIVQAVVGQGYHRKIVLASQSTQNTIYSEGQSAAIPVASMEFAAICLRNALLLLPEHQQHDSKPDNGSKSCSLSGSTETSETSDACSGKTQEGDKFIPAAPSSPLRKQEVENLRCSILACSAYVALALGDNLMALNHAEKLLHQTKLSGSLKFLGHLYAAEALISLDRISDAIAHLNPENVTDVSLGVSSSEQEQASDKGDLEPVESWKQTPLCYPSSVSSARATMLFNLGSAYCLRSEYEKARKCLHQAASMVNTKEIPPEAILLGVYLELQNGNTQLALQIIKRNQLLPSVKPASSPDLRKKPLPFQSSQPVQPIQTPSSFTQVQRK
;
A
#
# COMPACT_ATOMS: atom_id res chain seq x y z
N MET A 1 40.66 68.59 28.63
CA MET A 1 41.38 68.43 29.91
C MET A 1 40.38 68.71 31.01
N ALA A 2 40.10 67.71 31.86
CA ALA A 2 39.31 67.78 33.10
C ALA A 2 37.78 68.09 33.05
N GLU A 3 37.12 67.56 34.10
CA GLU A 3 35.85 67.95 34.74
C GLU A 3 34.49 67.32 34.31
N THR A 4 34.22 66.19 34.99
CA THR A 4 32.95 65.81 35.66
C THR A 4 31.86 66.87 35.85
N ASN A 5 30.59 66.53 35.58
CA ASN A 5 29.65 66.12 36.65
C ASN A 5 28.32 65.51 36.15
N GLN A 6 27.61 64.88 37.09
CA GLN A 6 26.41 64.03 36.92
C GLN A 6 25.09 64.81 36.71
N ALA A 7 24.12 64.20 36.02
CA ALA A 7 22.69 64.24 36.38
C ALA A 7 21.87 63.21 35.57
N GLY A 8 20.90 62.53 36.22
CA GLY A 8 19.72 61.95 35.56
C GLY A 8 19.71 60.45 35.26
N ASP A 9 19.65 59.60 36.29
CA ASP A 9 19.15 58.23 36.14
C ASP A 9 17.62 58.25 35.99
N MET A 10 17.11 57.77 34.86
CA MET A 10 15.71 57.39 34.69
C MET A 10 15.66 56.01 34.02
N LYS A 11 15.64 54.96 34.84
CA LYS A 11 15.21 53.63 34.42
C LYS A 11 13.85 53.71 33.74
N HIS A 12 13.83 53.45 32.44
CA HIS A 12 12.68 52.83 31.81
C HIS A 12 12.87 51.32 31.93
N ASP A 13 12.13 50.69 32.84
CA ASP A 13 12.14 49.23 32.95
C ASP A 13 11.65 48.63 31.63
N SER A 14 12.46 47.73 31.06
CA SER A 14 12.09 46.95 29.88
C SER A 14 10.93 46.03 30.24
N ILE A 15 9.75 46.28 29.67
CA ILE A 15 8.58 45.42 29.83
C ILE A 15 8.89 44.07 29.18
N SER A 16 9.27 43.10 30.00
CA SER A 16 9.40 41.71 29.60
C SER A 16 8.01 41.14 29.31
N SER A 17 7.82 40.60 28.10
CA SER A 17 6.65 39.77 27.77
C SER A 17 6.46 38.65 28.81
N PRO A 18 5.24 38.41 29.31
CA PRO A 18 5.01 37.32 30.26
C PRO A 18 5.26 35.98 29.56
N GLY A 19 6.27 35.24 30.02
CA GLY A 19 6.56 33.91 29.51
C GLY A 19 5.48 32.92 29.94
N ILE A 20 5.03 32.07 29.01
CA ILE A 20 4.06 30.99 29.24
C ILE A 20 4.52 30.15 30.44
N SER A 21 3.64 29.97 31.41
CA SER A 21 3.92 29.18 32.61
C SER A 21 4.09 27.70 32.29
N ASP A 22 4.85 26.98 33.12
CA ASP A 22 5.06 25.55 32.88
C ASP A 22 3.77 24.72 33.03
N GLN A 23 2.82 25.19 33.84
CA GLN A 23 1.48 24.62 33.96
C GLN A 23 0.66 24.76 32.67
N GLU A 24 0.72 25.92 32.00
CA GLU A 24 0.06 26.11 30.69
C GLU A 24 0.67 25.19 29.62
N LYS A 25 2.00 25.03 29.60
CA LYS A 25 2.70 24.12 28.66
C LYS A 25 2.31 22.65 28.89
N GLU A 26 2.22 22.23 30.16
CA GLU A 26 1.83 20.85 30.52
C GLU A 26 0.38 20.56 30.10
N MET A 27 -0.55 21.49 30.33
CA MET A 27 -1.94 21.32 29.90
C MET A 27 -2.12 21.41 28.39
N ALA A 28 -1.39 22.29 27.69
CA ALA A 28 -1.39 22.32 26.23
C ALA A 28 -0.86 20.99 25.64
N SER A 29 0.18 20.42 26.24
CA SER A 29 0.73 19.12 25.84
C SER A 29 -0.26 17.98 26.10
N SER A 30 -0.94 17.99 27.25
CA SER A 30 -1.97 17.00 27.59
C SER A 30 -3.20 17.10 26.67
N ALA A 31 -3.64 18.32 26.35
CA ALA A 31 -4.71 18.56 25.39
C ALA A 31 -4.38 18.02 23.98
N PHE A 32 -3.12 18.17 23.56
CA PHE A 32 -2.62 17.71 22.26
C PHE A 32 -2.50 16.18 22.19
N GLU A 33 -1.97 15.52 23.22
CA GLU A 33 -1.92 14.06 23.26
C GLU A 33 -3.33 13.44 23.33
N ALA A 34 -4.24 14.01 24.13
CA ALA A 34 -5.64 13.58 24.16
C ALA A 34 -6.36 13.78 22.80
N PHE A 35 -5.97 14.81 22.03
CA PHE A 35 -6.47 14.99 20.66
C PHE A 35 -5.95 13.90 19.72
N LYS A 36 -4.64 13.59 19.76
CA LYS A 36 -4.03 12.54 18.91
C LYS A 36 -4.61 11.14 19.16
N THR A 37 -4.93 10.81 20.40
CA THR A 37 -5.52 9.50 20.76
C THR A 37 -7.02 9.40 20.41
N GLY A 38 -7.65 10.50 19.98
CA GLY A 38 -9.09 10.57 19.70
C GLY A 38 -9.97 10.82 20.94
N SER A 39 -9.38 11.05 22.11
CA SER A 39 -10.05 11.45 23.35
C SER A 39 -10.50 12.93 23.33
N TYR A 40 -11.34 13.30 22.36
CA TYR A 40 -11.75 14.69 22.15
C TYR A 40 -12.44 15.33 23.38
N ASP A 41 -13.19 14.55 24.17
CA ASP A 41 -13.82 15.00 25.41
C ASP A 41 -12.82 15.31 26.55
N GLU A 42 -11.63 14.70 26.53
CA GLU A 42 -10.57 14.99 27.49
C GLU A 42 -9.75 16.19 27.00
N SER A 43 -9.45 16.23 25.70
CA SER A 43 -8.81 17.38 25.04
C SER A 43 -9.59 18.69 25.29
N LEU A 44 -10.93 18.68 25.15
CA LEU A 44 -11.76 19.85 25.45
C LEU A 44 -11.67 20.29 26.91
N LYS A 45 -11.68 19.38 27.89
CA LYS A 45 -11.53 19.74 29.32
C LYS A 45 -10.19 20.40 29.62
N HIS A 46 -9.11 19.93 29.01
CA HIS A 46 -7.79 20.54 29.14
C HIS A 46 -7.76 21.92 28.48
N LEU A 47 -8.38 22.10 27.31
CA LEU A 47 -8.50 23.40 26.65
C LEU A 47 -9.41 24.40 27.40
N ASP A 48 -10.49 23.93 28.03
CA ASP A 48 -11.35 24.74 28.91
C ASP A 48 -10.55 25.25 30.13
N SER A 49 -9.78 24.35 30.76
CA SER A 49 -8.92 24.68 31.90
C SER A 49 -7.82 25.68 31.51
N LEU A 50 -7.25 25.52 30.31
CA LEU A 50 -6.25 26.43 29.76
C LEU A 50 -6.85 27.80 29.43
N GLN A 51 -8.08 27.86 28.90
CA GLN A 51 -8.78 29.11 28.59
C GLN A 51 -9.13 29.91 29.85
N GLU A 52 -9.38 29.27 31.00
CA GLU A 52 -9.60 29.98 32.26
C GLU A 52 -8.33 30.65 32.81
N LEU A 53 -7.15 30.12 32.49
CA LEU A 53 -5.85 30.70 32.85
C LEU A 53 -5.42 31.79 31.87
N ASN A 54 -5.65 31.59 30.58
CA ASN A 54 -5.32 32.55 29.53
C ASN A 54 -6.56 32.83 28.65
N LYS A 55 -7.27 33.92 29.00
CA LYS A 55 -8.56 34.29 28.38
C LYS A 55 -8.43 35.05 27.06
N GLU A 56 -7.22 35.51 26.72
CA GLU A 56 -6.96 36.37 25.56
C GLU A 56 -6.32 35.59 24.39
N ASP A 57 -5.79 34.38 24.61
CA ASP A 57 -5.17 33.58 23.54
C ASP A 57 -6.22 32.97 22.58
N TYR A 58 -6.26 33.53 21.37
CA TYR A 58 -7.09 33.05 20.27
C TYR A 58 -6.75 31.61 19.84
N LYS A 59 -5.51 31.14 20.06
CA LYS A 59 -5.05 29.80 19.66
C LYS A 59 -5.78 28.72 20.45
N ILE A 60 -6.12 28.98 21.72
CA ILE A 60 -6.96 28.09 22.54
C ILE A 60 -8.38 28.00 21.96
N THR A 61 -8.97 29.14 21.59
CA THR A 61 -10.31 29.19 20.98
C THR A 61 -10.35 28.48 19.62
N MET A 62 -9.31 28.65 18.80
CA MET A 62 -9.13 27.93 17.54
C MET A 62 -9.03 26.42 17.76
N ASN A 63 -8.19 25.98 18.70
CA ASN A 63 -7.99 24.57 19.01
C ASN A 63 -9.28 23.91 19.53
N LYS A 64 -10.07 24.61 20.36
CA LYS A 64 -11.39 24.12 20.80
C LYS A 64 -12.34 23.90 19.63
N ALA A 65 -12.45 24.86 18.72
CA ALA A 65 -13.32 24.74 17.54
C ALA A 65 -12.89 23.59 16.61
N ILE A 66 -11.58 23.33 16.49
CA ILE A 66 -11.04 22.19 15.75
C ILE A 66 -11.38 20.87 16.49
N THR A 67 -11.17 20.78 17.79
CA THR A 67 -11.52 19.58 18.58
C THR A 67 -13.02 19.27 18.52
N GLU A 68 -13.90 20.27 18.58
CA GLU A 68 -15.34 20.10 18.36
C GLU A 68 -15.68 19.60 16.95
N PHE A 69 -14.99 20.12 15.92
CA PHE A 69 -15.16 19.68 14.54
C PHE A 69 -14.79 18.21 14.36
N TYR A 70 -13.65 17.76 14.88
CA TYR A 70 -13.26 16.35 14.84
C TYR A 70 -14.19 15.46 15.68
N LYS A 71 -14.59 15.91 16.89
CA LYS A 71 -15.60 15.23 17.73
C LYS A 71 -16.94 15.04 17.02
N SER A 72 -17.35 15.97 16.17
CA SER A 72 -18.59 15.90 15.38
C SER A 72 -18.55 14.91 14.20
N GLY A 73 -17.42 14.20 14.00
CA GLY A 73 -17.20 13.43 12.78
C GLY A 73 -17.06 14.31 11.54
N GLN A 74 -16.47 15.51 11.69
CA GLN A 74 -16.25 16.50 10.63
C GLN A 74 -17.54 17.05 9.98
N THR A 75 -18.66 17.07 10.72
CA THR A 75 -19.97 17.50 10.21
C THR A 75 -20.24 19.00 10.44
N THR A 76 -19.65 19.63 11.46
CA THR A 76 -19.91 21.02 11.86
C THR A 76 -19.13 22.08 11.06
N THR A 77 -18.98 21.87 9.75
CA THR A 77 -18.12 22.72 8.88
C THR A 77 -18.48 24.21 8.90
N SER A 78 -19.78 24.54 8.92
CA SER A 78 -20.27 25.91 8.99
C SER A 78 -19.89 26.62 10.29
N THR A 79 -19.94 25.90 11.42
CA THR A 79 -19.59 26.43 12.73
C THR A 79 -18.10 26.73 12.81
N LEU A 80 -17.25 25.79 12.40
CA LEU A 80 -15.80 25.98 12.37
C LEU A 80 -15.42 27.16 11.46
N LYS A 81 -16.01 27.26 10.26
CA LYS A 81 -15.77 28.40 9.35
C LYS A 81 -16.17 29.74 9.98
N GLN A 82 -17.32 29.81 10.66
CA GLN A 82 -17.75 31.04 11.32
C GLN A 82 -16.79 31.46 12.45
N THR A 83 -16.31 30.50 13.25
CA THR A 83 -15.33 30.77 14.30
C THR A 83 -14.01 31.26 13.70
N LEU A 84 -13.45 30.56 12.71
CA LEU A 84 -12.19 30.95 12.06
C LEU A 84 -12.26 32.34 11.39
N MET A 85 -13.39 32.66 10.74
CA MET A 85 -13.62 34.01 10.19
C MET A 85 -13.71 35.08 11.28
N THR A 86 -14.29 34.75 12.44
CA THR A 86 -14.37 35.68 13.59
C THR A 86 -12.99 35.93 14.18
N LEU A 87 -12.17 34.89 14.36
CA LEU A 87 -10.78 35.01 14.81
C LEU A 87 -9.93 35.81 13.81
N LYS A 88 -10.07 35.54 12.50
CA LYS A 88 -9.39 36.32 11.45
C LYS A 88 -9.72 37.81 11.56
N ASN A 89 -11.00 38.17 11.69
CA ASN A 89 -11.42 39.57 11.79
C ASN A 89 -11.01 40.25 13.10
N GLN A 90 -10.70 39.48 14.15
CA GLN A 90 -10.15 40.02 15.40
C GLN A 90 -8.65 40.33 15.27
N MET A 91 -7.90 39.50 14.53
CA MET A 91 -6.46 39.68 14.32
C MET A 91 -6.15 40.67 13.17
N HIS A 92 -6.96 40.70 12.12
CA HIS A 92 -6.85 41.66 11.02
C HIS A 92 -7.81 42.84 11.21
N THR A 93 -7.28 43.93 11.78
CA THR A 93 -8.01 45.20 11.96
C THR A 93 -7.95 46.13 10.74
N ALA A 94 -7.14 45.79 9.72
CA ALA A 94 -7.08 46.47 8.42
C ALA A 94 -7.44 45.49 7.28
N VAL A 95 -7.91 46.06 6.16
CA VAL A 95 -8.64 45.34 5.11
C VAL A 95 -7.69 44.79 4.02
N ASP A 96 -7.95 43.53 3.63
CA ASP A 96 -7.54 42.80 2.42
C ASP A 96 -6.06 42.51 2.08
N ASP A 97 -5.07 43.25 2.58
CA ASP A 97 -3.66 43.03 2.21
C ASP A 97 -2.89 42.12 3.20
N ILE A 98 -2.66 40.86 2.77
CA ILE A 98 -1.79 39.86 3.41
C ILE A 98 -0.40 39.99 2.79
N ASP A 99 0.35 41.02 3.21
CA ASP A 99 1.65 41.42 2.66
C ASP A 99 2.73 41.59 3.77
N GLY A 100 2.49 41.10 5.00
CA GLY A 100 3.27 41.46 6.20
C GLY A 100 3.89 40.29 6.99
N LEU A 101 4.83 40.62 7.89
CA LEU A 101 5.41 39.68 8.87
C LEU A 101 4.36 39.11 9.83
N ASP A 102 3.29 39.86 10.11
CA ASP A 102 2.18 39.45 10.99
C ASP A 102 1.38 38.25 10.42
N ASP A 103 1.47 38.00 9.11
CA ASP A 103 0.86 36.83 8.46
C ASP A 103 1.62 35.53 8.71
N VAL A 104 2.91 35.60 9.07
CA VAL A 104 3.72 34.43 9.45
C VAL A 104 3.27 33.90 10.82
N GLU A 105 3.00 34.78 11.78
CA GLU A 105 2.47 34.37 13.10
C GLU A 105 1.05 33.79 13.00
N ASN A 106 0.21 34.35 12.12
CA ASN A 106 -1.15 33.89 11.89
C ASN A 106 -1.28 32.78 10.82
N SER A 107 -0.16 32.25 10.32
CA SER A 107 -0.11 31.26 9.25
C SER A 107 -0.94 30.00 9.50
N ILE A 108 -0.96 29.50 10.75
CA ILE A 108 -1.77 28.35 11.17
C ILE A 108 -3.27 28.64 11.08
N LEU A 109 -3.70 29.86 11.42
CA LEU A 109 -5.11 30.28 11.30
C LEU A 109 -5.55 30.29 9.83
N TYR A 110 -4.72 30.81 8.94
CA TYR A 110 -4.95 30.77 7.49
C TYR A 110 -4.94 29.36 6.92
N TYR A 111 -4.02 28.50 7.35
CA TYR A 111 -3.99 27.10 6.92
C TYR A 111 -5.28 26.38 7.33
N ASN A 112 -5.73 26.55 8.57
CA ASN A 112 -7.01 26.01 9.03
C ASN A 112 -8.21 26.59 8.27
N GLN A 113 -8.15 27.88 7.87
CA GLN A 113 -9.15 28.48 6.99
C GLN A 113 -9.17 27.81 5.60
N ALA A 114 -8.00 27.55 5.01
CA ALA A 114 -7.91 26.84 3.73
C ALA A 114 -8.43 25.40 3.83
N VAL A 115 -8.11 24.67 4.90
CA VAL A 115 -8.61 23.31 5.17
C VAL A 115 -10.14 23.31 5.26
N ILE A 116 -10.77 24.28 5.94
CA ILE A 116 -12.24 24.29 6.00
C ILE A 116 -12.88 24.64 4.65
N HIS A 117 -12.27 25.52 3.84
CA HIS A 117 -12.70 25.77 2.47
C HIS A 117 -12.55 24.50 1.58
N TYR A 118 -11.47 23.73 1.74
CA TYR A 118 -11.27 22.44 1.09
C TYR A 118 -12.39 21.43 1.43
N HIS A 119 -12.70 21.25 2.72
CA HIS A 119 -13.83 20.39 3.15
C HIS A 119 -15.18 20.87 2.61
N MET A 120 -15.38 22.19 2.45
CA MET A 120 -16.58 22.78 1.85
C MET A 120 -16.60 22.77 0.31
N ARG A 121 -15.57 22.20 -0.35
CA ARG A 121 -15.38 22.21 -1.82
C ARG A 121 -15.23 23.61 -2.43
N GLN A 122 -14.88 24.60 -1.63
CA GLN A 122 -14.57 25.98 -2.05
C GLN A 122 -13.09 26.08 -2.46
N TYR A 123 -12.74 25.36 -3.54
CA TYR A 123 -11.35 25.13 -3.90
C TYR A 123 -10.62 26.41 -4.37
N SER A 124 -11.32 27.34 -5.02
CA SER A 124 -10.72 28.62 -5.46
C SER A 124 -10.29 29.49 -4.29
N GLU A 125 -11.13 29.57 -3.26
CA GLU A 125 -10.85 30.31 -2.02
C GLU A 125 -9.72 29.64 -1.22
N ALA A 126 -9.72 28.30 -1.16
CA ALA A 126 -8.63 27.55 -0.53
C ALA A 126 -7.29 27.77 -1.26
N ILE A 127 -7.26 27.72 -2.60
CA ILE A 127 -6.05 28.00 -3.40
C ILE A 127 -5.52 29.40 -3.12
N SER A 128 -6.39 30.42 -3.12
CA SER A 128 -5.99 31.82 -2.87
C SER A 128 -5.30 31.99 -1.50
N ILE A 129 -5.74 31.27 -0.47
CA ILE A 129 -5.12 31.31 0.86
C ILE A 129 -3.78 30.54 0.87
N VAL A 130 -3.73 29.35 0.27
CA VAL A 130 -2.54 28.49 0.31
C VAL A 130 -1.43 28.97 -0.64
N GLU A 131 -1.75 29.57 -1.79
CA GLU A 131 -0.77 30.24 -2.67
C GLU A 131 -0.10 31.43 -1.95
N LYS A 132 -0.78 32.11 -1.02
CA LYS A 132 -0.17 33.15 -0.17
C LYS A 132 0.75 32.54 0.90
N LEU A 133 0.30 31.52 1.62
CA LEU A 133 1.15 30.80 2.59
C LEU A 133 2.42 30.22 1.95
N TYR A 134 2.31 29.72 0.72
CA TYR A 134 3.44 29.17 -0.03
C TYR A 134 4.51 30.21 -0.40
N GLN A 135 4.17 31.50 -0.51
CA GLN A 135 5.16 32.57 -0.74
C GLN A 135 6.07 32.81 0.47
N PHE A 136 5.59 32.47 1.67
CA PHE A 136 6.31 32.62 2.95
C PHE A 136 6.67 31.26 3.56
N LEU A 137 7.01 30.27 2.73
CA LEU A 137 7.29 28.90 3.17
C LEU A 137 8.59 28.76 3.99
N GLU A 138 9.61 29.59 3.70
CA GLU A 138 10.94 29.51 4.31
C GLU A 138 10.98 29.70 5.85
N PRO A 139 10.25 30.65 6.46
CA PRO A 139 10.19 30.79 7.93
C PRO A 139 9.37 29.71 8.66
N PHE A 140 8.70 28.78 7.96
CA PHE A 140 7.82 27.78 8.60
C PHE A 140 8.59 26.55 9.09
N GLU A 141 8.08 25.92 10.16
CA GLU A 141 8.53 24.59 10.58
C GLU A 141 8.33 23.57 9.45
N GLU A 142 9.30 22.67 9.26
CA GLU A 142 9.35 21.70 8.16
C GLU A 142 8.04 20.93 7.95
N LYS A 143 7.42 20.45 9.04
CA LYS A 143 6.15 19.71 9.01
C LYS A 143 4.96 20.57 8.59
N PHE A 144 4.97 21.84 8.95
CA PHE A 144 3.91 22.78 8.57
C PHE A 144 4.08 23.20 7.10
N ALA A 145 5.32 23.46 6.65
CA ALA A 145 5.64 23.69 5.25
C ALA A 145 5.24 22.51 4.35
N GLN A 146 5.49 21.27 4.79
CA GLN A 146 5.03 20.04 4.14
C GLN A 146 3.50 20.00 4.01
N ALA A 147 2.77 20.29 5.09
CA ALA A 147 1.31 20.29 5.10
C ALA A 147 0.71 21.36 4.15
N VAL A 148 1.25 22.57 4.15
CA VAL A 148 0.90 23.65 3.19
C VAL A 148 1.08 23.19 1.75
N CYS A 149 2.22 22.56 1.44
CA CYS A 149 2.51 22.10 0.08
C CYS A 149 1.63 20.93 -0.37
N PHE A 150 1.35 19.94 0.50
CA PHE A 150 0.47 18.83 0.15
C PHE A 150 -0.97 19.30 -0.10
N LEU A 151 -1.49 20.20 0.75
CA LEU A 151 -2.81 20.81 0.53
C LEU A 151 -2.86 21.57 -0.82
N LEU A 152 -1.79 22.26 -1.19
CA LEU A 152 -1.70 22.97 -2.48
C LEU A 152 -1.65 22.02 -3.69
N VAL A 153 -0.91 20.90 -3.58
CA VAL A 153 -0.90 19.85 -4.61
C VAL A 153 -2.30 19.26 -4.79
N ASP A 154 -2.97 18.86 -3.72
CA ASP A 154 -4.33 18.30 -3.77
C ASP A 154 -5.33 19.30 -4.39
N LEU A 155 -5.25 20.58 -4.02
CA LEU A 155 -6.08 21.64 -4.58
C LEU A 155 -5.85 21.85 -6.09
N TYR A 156 -4.60 21.83 -6.56
CA TYR A 156 -4.30 21.91 -7.99
C TYR A 156 -4.80 20.68 -8.75
N LEU A 157 -4.69 19.47 -8.17
CA LEU A 157 -5.21 18.25 -8.79
C LEU A 157 -6.75 18.27 -8.87
N LEU A 158 -7.44 18.69 -7.80
CA LEU A 158 -8.90 18.82 -7.77
C LEU A 158 -9.44 19.92 -8.70
N THR A 159 -8.63 20.93 -9.04
CA THR A 159 -8.99 22.01 -9.97
C THR A 159 -8.42 21.81 -11.39
N PHE A 160 -7.90 20.61 -11.70
CA PHE A 160 -7.35 20.26 -13.01
C PHE A 160 -6.21 21.18 -13.49
N GLN A 161 -5.29 21.53 -12.59
CA GLN A 161 -4.05 22.30 -12.86
C GLN A 161 -2.79 21.42 -12.66
N PRO A 162 -2.63 20.29 -13.38
CA PRO A 162 -1.57 19.31 -13.14
C PRO A 162 -0.16 19.87 -13.40
N GLU A 163 -0.01 20.88 -14.26
CA GLU A 163 1.29 21.53 -14.54
C GLU A 163 1.83 22.27 -13.31
N LYS A 164 0.95 23.00 -12.59
CA LYS A 164 1.30 23.65 -11.32
C LYS A 164 1.64 22.64 -10.24
N ALA A 165 0.82 21.58 -10.12
CA ALA A 165 1.08 20.48 -9.18
C ALA A 165 2.45 19.83 -9.46
N LEU A 166 2.77 19.54 -10.73
CA LEU A 166 4.04 18.95 -11.13
C LEU A 166 5.24 19.86 -10.82
N HIS A 167 5.11 21.18 -11.02
CA HIS A 167 6.16 22.13 -10.64
C HIS A 167 6.41 22.13 -9.12
N LEU A 168 5.35 22.17 -8.32
CA LEU A 168 5.44 22.11 -6.86
C LEU A 168 6.02 20.77 -6.37
N LEU A 169 5.65 19.65 -6.99
CA LEU A 169 6.19 18.33 -6.69
C LEU A 169 7.70 18.23 -6.97
N ALA A 170 8.20 18.90 -8.02
CA ALA A 170 9.64 19.00 -8.29
C ALA A 170 10.40 19.89 -7.28
N VAL A 171 9.71 20.80 -6.58
CA VAL A 171 10.27 21.53 -5.43
C VAL A 171 10.29 20.62 -4.20
N LEU A 172 9.23 19.85 -3.94
CA LEU A 172 9.16 18.87 -2.85
C LEU A 172 10.20 17.75 -2.98
N GLU A 173 10.55 17.35 -4.20
CA GLU A 173 11.63 16.42 -4.49
C GLU A 173 13.00 16.96 -4.03
N LYS A 174 13.28 18.25 -4.27
CA LYS A 174 14.51 18.91 -3.77
C LYS A 174 14.55 19.06 -2.26
N LEU A 175 13.39 19.06 -1.61
CA LEU A 175 13.25 19.10 -0.15
C LEU A 175 13.33 17.68 0.48
N GLY A 176 13.60 16.63 -0.30
CA GLY A 176 13.72 15.25 0.20
C GLY A 176 12.40 14.56 0.56
N ILE A 177 11.27 15.19 0.22
CA ILE A 177 9.92 14.71 0.58
C ILE A 177 9.40 13.66 -0.42
N VAL A 178 9.91 13.66 -1.65
CA VAL A 178 9.64 12.62 -2.65
C VAL A 178 10.74 11.56 -2.57
N GLN A 179 10.37 10.34 -2.19
CA GLN A 179 11.29 9.21 -2.07
C GLN A 179 11.48 8.49 -3.41
N ALA A 180 10.42 8.36 -4.21
CA ALA A 180 10.48 7.79 -5.56
C ALA A 180 9.32 8.27 -6.44
N VAL A 181 9.46 8.08 -7.75
CA VAL A 181 8.39 8.23 -8.73
C VAL A 181 8.26 6.90 -9.45
N VAL A 182 7.05 6.31 -9.45
CA VAL A 182 6.79 4.96 -9.97
C VAL A 182 5.75 5.04 -11.09
N GLY A 183 6.00 4.36 -12.21
CA GLY A 183 5.12 4.41 -13.37
C GLY A 183 5.24 5.70 -14.20
N GLN A 184 4.50 5.75 -15.30
CA GLN A 184 4.57 6.82 -16.31
C GLN A 184 3.19 7.20 -16.85
N GLY A 185 3.10 8.35 -17.52
CA GLY A 185 1.83 8.85 -18.09
C GLY A 185 0.73 8.99 -17.03
N TYR A 186 -0.49 8.56 -17.37
CA TYR A 186 -1.65 8.57 -16.47
C TYR A 186 -1.51 7.66 -15.23
N HIS A 187 -0.48 6.80 -15.18
CA HIS A 187 -0.22 5.87 -14.08
C HIS A 187 1.02 6.25 -13.27
N ARG A 188 1.58 7.45 -13.48
CA ARG A 188 2.66 8.01 -12.67
C ARG A 188 2.17 8.25 -11.24
N LYS A 189 2.70 7.48 -10.30
CA LYS A 189 2.53 7.62 -8.85
C LYS A 189 3.77 8.28 -8.25
N ILE A 190 3.59 9.03 -7.18
CA ILE A 190 4.67 9.67 -6.44
C ILE A 190 4.69 9.04 -5.05
N VAL A 191 5.81 8.42 -4.71
CA VAL A 191 6.06 7.82 -3.41
C VAL A 191 6.65 8.92 -2.54
N LEU A 192 5.84 9.41 -1.61
CA LEU A 192 6.29 10.36 -0.60
C LEU A 192 7.09 9.63 0.48
N ALA A 193 8.12 10.28 1.01
CA ALA A 193 8.93 9.78 2.11
C ALA A 193 8.06 9.67 3.38
N SER A 194 7.49 8.49 3.60
CA SER A 194 6.62 8.26 4.76
C SER A 194 7.47 8.18 6.02
N GLN A 195 7.43 9.21 6.89
CA GLN A 195 8.14 9.16 8.17
C GLN A 195 7.67 7.97 9.05
N SER A 196 6.52 7.37 8.77
CA SER A 196 6.07 6.13 9.42
C SER A 196 6.88 4.87 9.07
N THR A 197 7.61 4.82 7.95
CA THR A 197 8.58 3.73 7.68
C THR A 197 9.96 4.02 8.26
N GLN A 198 10.30 5.28 8.55
CA GLN A 198 11.47 5.62 9.37
C GLN A 198 11.22 5.47 10.88
N ASN A 199 9.96 5.48 11.33
CA ASN A 199 9.54 4.95 12.63
C ASN A 199 9.59 3.41 12.69
N THR A 200 10.59 2.80 12.05
CA THR A 200 11.16 1.58 12.63
C THR A 200 11.65 1.99 14.01
N ILE A 201 11.16 1.33 15.05
CA ILE A 201 11.57 1.60 16.43
C ILE A 201 13.08 1.32 16.52
N TYR A 202 13.89 2.38 16.47
CA TYR A 202 15.26 2.36 16.98
C TYR A 202 15.16 2.16 18.49
N SER A 203 14.96 0.92 18.92
CA SER A 203 15.20 0.53 20.30
C SER A 203 16.68 0.75 20.55
N GLU A 204 16.99 1.74 21.40
CA GLU A 204 18.32 1.92 21.95
C GLU A 204 18.80 0.57 22.52
N GLY A 205 19.80 -0.04 21.87
CA GLY A 205 20.29 -1.38 22.23
C GLY A 205 20.51 -2.35 21.06
N GLN A 206 20.08 -2.06 19.83
CA GLN A 206 20.42 -2.92 18.68
C GLN A 206 21.90 -2.80 18.30
N SER A 207 22.60 -3.94 18.32
CA SER A 207 24.04 -4.02 18.00
C SER A 207 24.31 -3.79 16.53
N ALA A 208 25.33 -2.98 16.20
CA ALA A 208 25.77 -2.72 14.83
C ALA A 208 26.20 -3.98 14.03
N ALA A 209 26.35 -5.13 14.70
CA ALA A 209 26.63 -6.42 14.07
C ALA A 209 25.38 -7.18 13.57
N ILE A 210 24.17 -6.78 13.97
CA ILE A 210 22.91 -7.45 13.58
C ILE A 210 21.97 -6.39 12.98
N PRO A 211 21.89 -6.29 11.64
CA PRO A 211 20.99 -5.35 11.00
C PRO A 211 19.51 -5.72 11.25
N VAL A 212 18.64 -4.70 11.21
CA VAL A 212 17.19 -4.88 11.31
C VAL A 212 16.70 -5.82 10.19
N ALA A 213 15.76 -6.70 10.53
CA ALA A 213 15.09 -7.56 9.57
C ALA A 213 14.13 -6.74 8.68
N SER A 214 14.67 -6.08 7.66
CA SER A 214 13.95 -5.28 6.67
C SER A 214 13.88 -5.98 5.31
N MET A 215 13.03 -5.48 4.40
CA MET A 215 12.92 -6.01 3.03
C MET A 215 14.20 -5.76 2.23
N GLU A 216 14.86 -4.62 2.43
CA GLU A 216 16.13 -4.27 1.80
C GLU A 216 17.24 -5.22 2.26
N PHE A 217 17.30 -5.53 3.56
CA PHE A 217 18.25 -6.50 4.08
C PHE A 217 17.97 -7.92 3.56
N ALA A 218 16.68 -8.32 3.48
CA ALA A 218 16.28 -9.58 2.86
C ALA A 218 16.71 -9.66 1.38
N ALA A 219 16.58 -8.57 0.61
CA ALA A 219 17.03 -8.53 -0.79
C ALA A 219 18.54 -8.75 -0.93
N ILE A 220 19.35 -8.16 -0.04
CA ILE A 220 20.81 -8.38 0.01
C ILE A 220 21.13 -9.85 0.34
N CYS A 221 20.47 -10.41 1.35
CA CYS A 221 20.64 -11.82 1.73
C CYS A 221 20.28 -12.78 0.59
N LEU A 222 19.15 -12.56 -0.09
CA LEU A 222 18.67 -13.40 -1.19
C LEU A 222 19.59 -13.29 -2.42
N ARG A 223 20.08 -12.09 -2.74
CA ARG A 223 21.06 -11.87 -3.81
C ARG A 223 22.37 -12.63 -3.52
N ASN A 224 22.88 -12.55 -2.29
CA ASN A 224 24.08 -13.27 -1.88
C ASN A 224 23.86 -14.79 -1.92
N ALA A 225 22.72 -15.28 -1.44
CA ALA A 225 22.37 -16.69 -1.50
C ALA A 225 22.29 -17.20 -2.96
N LEU A 226 21.72 -16.42 -3.88
CA LEU A 226 21.65 -16.77 -5.29
C LEU A 226 23.03 -16.81 -5.98
N LEU A 227 23.96 -15.93 -5.58
CA LEU A 227 25.35 -15.89 -6.06
C LEU A 227 26.21 -17.06 -5.52
N LEU A 228 25.90 -17.55 -4.32
CA LEU A 228 26.61 -18.68 -3.70
C LEU A 228 26.12 -20.05 -4.21
N LEU A 229 24.95 -20.12 -4.86
CA LEU A 229 24.42 -21.36 -5.43
C LEU A 229 25.16 -21.75 -6.71
N PRO A 230 25.63 -23.01 -6.85
CA PRO A 230 26.29 -23.50 -8.07
C PRO A 230 25.46 -23.23 -9.32
N GLU A 231 26.07 -22.60 -10.32
CA GLU A 231 25.40 -22.13 -11.52
C GLU A 231 24.76 -23.30 -12.29
N HIS A 232 23.55 -23.08 -12.81
CA HIS A 232 22.78 -24.14 -13.46
C HIS A 232 23.34 -24.41 -14.86
N GLN A 233 24.23 -25.41 -14.96
CA GLN A 233 24.65 -25.94 -16.27
C GLN A 233 23.44 -26.55 -16.99
N GLN A 234 22.78 -25.73 -17.81
CA GLN A 234 21.92 -26.23 -18.88
C GLN A 234 22.79 -27.06 -19.82
N HIS A 235 22.56 -28.36 -19.86
CA HIS A 235 23.30 -29.27 -20.72
C HIS A 235 22.75 -29.21 -22.15
N ASP A 236 22.89 -28.05 -22.78
CA ASP A 236 22.69 -27.92 -24.23
C ASP A 236 23.74 -28.78 -24.93
N SER A 237 23.26 -29.77 -25.67
CA SER A 237 24.07 -30.85 -26.21
C SER A 237 24.89 -30.40 -27.42
N LYS A 238 26.15 -30.02 -27.19
CA LYS A 238 27.23 -30.03 -28.19
C LYS A 238 28.60 -30.25 -27.53
N PRO A 239 29.31 -31.35 -27.84
CA PRO A 239 30.70 -31.48 -27.45
C PRO A 239 31.56 -30.69 -28.45
N ASP A 240 32.31 -29.70 -27.98
CA ASP A 240 33.47 -29.22 -28.71
C ASP A 240 34.64 -28.91 -27.77
N ASN A 241 35.84 -28.97 -28.32
CA ASN A 241 37.00 -29.51 -27.64
C ASN A 241 38.05 -28.44 -27.33
N GLY A 242 38.33 -28.26 -26.04
CA GLY A 242 39.62 -27.77 -25.54
C GLY A 242 39.88 -26.26 -25.56
N SER A 243 40.17 -25.74 -24.37
CA SER A 243 41.50 -25.14 -24.10
C SER A 243 41.73 -25.00 -22.58
N LYS A 244 42.98 -25.24 -22.15
CA LYS A 244 43.43 -25.10 -20.75
C LYS A 244 44.06 -23.71 -20.52
N SER A 245 44.32 -23.43 -19.24
CA SER A 245 45.10 -22.30 -18.68
C SER A 245 44.23 -21.14 -18.16
N CYS A 246 44.52 -20.49 -17.02
CA CYS A 246 45.73 -20.54 -16.19
C CYS A 246 45.42 -20.48 -14.67
N SER A 247 46.26 -21.14 -13.87
CA SER A 247 46.28 -21.06 -12.40
C SER A 247 47.19 -19.92 -11.89
N LEU A 248 47.11 -19.60 -10.58
CA LEU A 248 48.11 -19.00 -9.63
C LEU A 248 47.35 -18.10 -8.60
N SER A 249 47.70 -17.91 -7.31
CA SER A 249 48.49 -18.63 -6.27
C SER A 249 48.29 -17.87 -4.92
N GLY A 250 48.57 -18.34 -3.69
CA GLY A 250 48.93 -19.67 -3.15
C GLY A 250 47.89 -20.13 -2.11
N SER A 251 48.19 -20.65 -0.91
CA SER A 251 49.47 -20.97 -0.23
C SER A 251 49.38 -22.34 0.49
N THR A 252 50.55 -22.86 0.88
CA THR A 252 50.84 -24.06 1.72
C THR A 252 50.01 -24.14 3.01
N GLU A 253 49.82 -25.30 3.69
CA GLU A 253 50.84 -26.32 4.01
C GLU A 253 50.38 -27.80 3.96
N THR A 254 51.32 -28.70 4.26
CA THR A 254 51.37 -30.14 3.93
C THR A 254 50.74 -31.10 4.94
N SER A 255 50.25 -32.25 4.46
CA SER A 255 50.51 -33.57 5.07
C SER A 255 50.25 -34.71 4.06
N GLU A 256 51.19 -35.65 3.98
CA GLU A 256 51.11 -36.90 3.20
C GLU A 256 50.29 -37.93 4.01
N THR A 257 49.60 -38.93 3.47
CA THR A 257 50.14 -40.10 2.73
C THR A 257 49.04 -40.89 2.00
N SER A 258 49.42 -41.62 0.94
CA SER A 258 48.77 -42.81 0.30
C SER A 258 47.35 -43.22 0.78
N ASP A 259 46.38 -43.40 -0.13
CA ASP A 259 46.35 -44.65 -0.90
C ASP A 259 45.67 -44.57 -2.28
N ALA A 260 46.15 -45.39 -3.23
CA ALA A 260 45.66 -45.42 -4.60
C ALA A 260 44.69 -46.58 -4.84
N CYS A 261 43.39 -46.35 -4.61
CA CYS A 261 42.33 -47.33 -4.93
C CYS A 261 41.48 -46.87 -6.12
N SER A 262 41.66 -47.54 -7.26
CA SER A 262 40.84 -47.41 -8.47
C SER A 262 39.41 -47.94 -8.24
N GLY A 263 38.55 -47.11 -7.63
CA GLY A 263 37.11 -47.34 -7.56
C GLY A 263 36.39 -46.70 -8.74
N LYS A 264 35.71 -47.51 -9.57
CA LYS A 264 34.71 -46.99 -10.53
C LYS A 264 33.49 -46.49 -9.74
N THR A 265 33.47 -45.21 -9.37
CA THR A 265 32.30 -44.61 -8.73
C THR A 265 31.17 -44.49 -9.74
N GLN A 266 30.02 -45.09 -9.43
CA GLN A 266 28.76 -44.84 -10.15
C GLN A 266 28.40 -43.35 -10.06
N GLU A 267 27.66 -42.80 -11.03
CA GLU A 267 27.25 -41.38 -11.06
C GLU A 267 26.16 -41.02 -10.01
N GLY A 268 26.02 -41.80 -8.94
CA GLY A 268 25.08 -41.54 -7.85
C GLY A 268 25.62 -40.51 -6.84
N ASP A 269 24.82 -39.48 -6.56
CA ASP A 269 25.02 -38.45 -5.52
C ASP A 269 26.42 -37.79 -5.44
N LYS A 270 26.67 -36.88 -6.39
CA LYS A 270 27.60 -35.75 -6.17
C LYS A 270 27.02 -34.80 -5.12
N PHE A 271 27.43 -34.98 -3.87
CA PHE A 271 27.16 -34.02 -2.79
C PHE A 271 27.92 -32.70 -2.99
N ILE A 272 27.28 -31.59 -2.67
CA ILE A 272 27.82 -30.23 -2.78
C ILE A 272 28.15 -29.73 -1.36
N PRO A 273 29.42 -29.39 -1.05
CA PRO A 273 29.80 -28.86 0.26
C PRO A 273 29.02 -27.58 0.61
N ALA A 274 28.43 -27.53 1.82
CA ALA A 274 27.55 -26.44 2.25
C ALA A 274 27.83 -26.00 3.70
N ALA A 275 29.12 -25.94 4.09
CA ALA A 275 29.53 -25.57 5.44
C ALA A 275 28.94 -24.20 5.87
N PRO A 276 28.45 -24.05 7.12
CA PRO A 276 28.55 -24.98 8.24
C PRO A 276 27.49 -26.11 8.26
N SER A 277 26.57 -26.14 7.30
CA SER A 277 25.54 -27.19 7.20
C SER A 277 26.06 -28.48 6.53
N SER A 278 25.29 -29.56 6.61
CA SER A 278 25.57 -30.82 5.94
C SER A 278 25.66 -30.64 4.41
N PRO A 279 26.52 -31.41 3.70
CA PRO A 279 26.57 -31.37 2.24
C PRO A 279 25.20 -31.62 1.60
N LEU A 280 24.85 -30.80 0.61
CA LEU A 280 23.54 -30.84 -0.04
C LEU A 280 23.57 -31.77 -1.26
N ARG A 281 22.48 -32.50 -1.49
CA ARG A 281 22.24 -33.19 -2.77
C ARG A 281 21.91 -32.18 -3.87
N LYS A 282 22.13 -32.57 -5.13
CA LYS A 282 21.76 -31.76 -6.30
C LYS A 282 20.28 -31.31 -6.27
N GLN A 283 19.36 -32.21 -5.91
CA GLN A 283 17.93 -31.89 -5.81
C GLN A 283 17.62 -30.87 -4.70
N GLU A 284 18.35 -30.90 -3.59
CA GLU A 284 18.19 -29.96 -2.47
C GLU A 284 18.68 -28.55 -2.89
N VAL A 285 19.76 -28.48 -3.67
CA VAL A 285 20.26 -27.24 -4.29
C VAL A 285 19.29 -26.68 -5.35
N GLU A 286 18.67 -27.54 -6.16
CA GLU A 286 17.61 -27.15 -7.11
C GLU A 286 16.37 -26.60 -6.37
N ASN A 287 15.92 -27.27 -5.30
CA ASN A 287 14.80 -26.82 -4.48
C ASN A 287 15.11 -25.48 -3.77
N LEU A 288 16.31 -25.34 -3.22
CA LEU A 288 16.79 -24.12 -2.56
C LEU A 288 16.86 -22.93 -3.55
N ARG A 289 17.31 -23.17 -4.79
CA ARG A 289 17.26 -22.17 -5.88
C ARG A 289 15.83 -21.72 -6.17
N CYS A 290 14.86 -22.64 -6.24
CA CYS A 290 13.46 -22.29 -6.45
C CYS A 290 12.91 -21.43 -5.30
N SER A 291 13.17 -21.80 -4.05
CA SER A 291 12.77 -21.02 -2.88
C SER A 291 13.39 -19.61 -2.86
N ILE A 292 14.70 -19.49 -3.14
CA ILE A 292 15.38 -18.19 -3.21
C ILE A 292 14.80 -17.31 -4.32
N LEU A 293 14.53 -17.86 -5.51
CA LEU A 293 13.92 -17.10 -6.60
C LEU A 293 12.50 -16.64 -6.27
N ALA A 294 11.68 -17.48 -5.62
CA ALA A 294 10.34 -17.11 -5.17
C ALA A 294 10.38 -15.98 -4.11
N CYS A 295 11.26 -16.10 -3.11
CA CYS A 295 11.46 -15.05 -2.11
C CYS A 295 12.02 -13.77 -2.74
N SER A 296 12.93 -13.87 -3.73
CA SER A 296 13.49 -12.70 -4.43
C SER A 296 12.42 -11.96 -5.22
N ALA A 297 11.50 -12.67 -5.88
CA ALA A 297 10.37 -12.07 -6.57
C ALA A 297 9.42 -11.35 -5.60
N TYR A 298 9.07 -11.99 -4.48
CA TYR A 298 8.23 -11.40 -3.44
C TYR A 298 8.84 -10.14 -2.80
N VAL A 299 10.13 -10.19 -2.42
CA VAL A 299 10.82 -9.04 -1.83
C VAL A 299 10.97 -7.91 -2.85
N ALA A 300 11.22 -8.21 -4.13
CA ALA A 300 11.28 -7.19 -5.17
C ALA A 300 9.91 -6.51 -5.40
N LEU A 301 8.79 -7.25 -5.35
CA LEU A 301 7.44 -6.67 -5.37
C LEU A 301 7.20 -5.76 -4.16
N ALA A 302 7.55 -6.21 -2.96
CA ALA A 302 7.39 -5.44 -1.72
C ALA A 302 8.22 -4.14 -1.70
N LEU A 303 9.39 -4.15 -2.36
CA LEU A 303 10.25 -2.97 -2.58
C LEU A 303 9.83 -2.11 -3.78
N GLY A 304 8.84 -2.54 -4.57
CA GLY A 304 8.37 -1.84 -5.78
C GLY A 304 9.24 -2.01 -7.03
N ASP A 305 10.27 -2.85 -7.01
CA ASP A 305 11.09 -3.19 -8.17
C ASP A 305 10.41 -4.29 -9.01
N ASN A 306 9.41 -3.87 -9.79
CA ASN A 306 8.62 -4.74 -10.64
C ASN A 306 9.45 -5.42 -11.75
N LEU A 307 10.56 -4.83 -12.20
CA LEU A 307 11.42 -5.42 -13.23
C LEU A 307 12.23 -6.59 -12.66
N MET A 308 12.82 -6.42 -11.48
CA MET A 308 13.52 -7.51 -10.80
C MET A 308 12.53 -8.59 -10.32
N ALA A 309 11.35 -8.21 -9.85
CA ALA A 309 10.28 -9.14 -9.50
C ALA A 309 9.92 -10.06 -10.68
N LEU A 310 9.65 -9.48 -11.86
CA LEU A 310 9.34 -10.24 -13.06
C LEU A 310 10.49 -11.16 -13.47
N ASN A 311 11.72 -10.64 -13.51
CA ASN A 311 12.93 -11.40 -13.84
C ASN A 311 13.13 -12.63 -12.91
N HIS A 312 12.89 -12.47 -11.61
CA HIS A 312 12.96 -13.57 -10.64
C HIS A 312 11.80 -14.57 -10.79
N ALA A 313 10.58 -14.10 -11.03
CA ALA A 313 9.41 -14.94 -11.24
C ALA A 313 9.50 -15.75 -12.56
N GLU A 314 9.99 -15.14 -13.64
CA GLU A 314 10.28 -15.84 -14.90
C GLU A 314 11.38 -16.88 -14.68
N LYS A 315 12.51 -16.53 -14.05
CA LYS A 315 13.59 -17.50 -13.74
C LYS A 315 13.12 -18.67 -12.89
N LEU A 316 12.16 -18.45 -11.99
CA LEU A 316 11.50 -19.50 -11.21
C LEU A 316 10.68 -20.44 -12.11
N LEU A 317 9.82 -19.87 -12.96
CA LEU A 317 8.96 -20.63 -13.88
C LEU A 317 9.75 -21.42 -14.95
N HIS A 318 10.98 -21.02 -15.26
CA HIS A 318 11.88 -21.76 -16.16
C HIS A 318 12.65 -22.92 -15.46
N GLN A 319 12.51 -23.13 -14.15
CA GLN A 319 13.18 -24.27 -13.47
C GLN A 319 12.52 -25.60 -13.88
N THR A 320 13.33 -26.61 -14.19
CA THR A 320 12.87 -27.91 -14.74
C THR A 320 12.08 -28.77 -13.76
N LYS A 321 12.19 -28.51 -12.46
CA LYS A 321 11.51 -29.23 -11.36
C LYS A 321 10.99 -28.21 -10.35
N LEU A 322 9.77 -27.73 -10.58
CA LEU A 322 9.11 -26.73 -9.73
C LEU A 322 7.90 -27.35 -9.03
N SER A 323 7.76 -27.15 -7.72
CA SER A 323 6.56 -27.61 -7.00
C SER A 323 5.33 -26.80 -7.41
N GLY A 324 4.13 -27.39 -7.30
CA GLY A 324 2.88 -26.69 -7.64
C GLY A 324 2.68 -25.39 -6.86
N SER A 325 3.07 -25.37 -5.58
CA SER A 325 3.02 -24.16 -4.76
C SER A 325 3.91 -23.02 -5.29
N LEU A 326 5.16 -23.32 -5.67
CA LEU A 326 6.10 -22.34 -6.18
C LEU A 326 5.77 -21.93 -7.62
N LYS A 327 5.20 -22.83 -8.42
CA LYS A 327 4.65 -22.51 -9.76
C LYS A 327 3.46 -21.55 -9.65
N PHE A 328 2.53 -21.82 -8.74
CA PHE A 328 1.41 -20.94 -8.44
C PHE A 328 1.88 -19.53 -8.02
N LEU A 329 2.83 -19.45 -7.08
CA LEU A 329 3.43 -18.17 -6.68
C LEU A 329 4.17 -17.48 -7.82
N GLY A 330 4.95 -18.21 -8.62
CA GLY A 330 5.66 -17.65 -9.78
C GLY A 330 4.72 -17.01 -10.81
N HIS A 331 3.57 -17.63 -11.08
CA HIS A 331 2.54 -17.02 -11.93
C HIS A 331 1.88 -15.79 -11.29
N LEU A 332 1.59 -15.81 -9.99
CA LEU A 332 1.04 -14.64 -9.29
C LEU A 332 2.02 -13.46 -9.30
N TYR A 333 3.27 -13.67 -8.90
CA TYR A 333 4.28 -12.61 -8.84
C TYR A 333 4.62 -12.04 -10.21
N ALA A 334 4.70 -12.89 -11.25
CA ALA A 334 4.85 -12.41 -12.63
C ALA A 334 3.65 -11.57 -13.08
N ALA A 335 2.42 -12.00 -12.77
CA ALA A 335 1.21 -11.24 -13.13
C ALA A 335 1.12 -9.88 -12.41
N GLU A 336 1.45 -9.82 -11.12
CA GLU A 336 1.46 -8.58 -10.33
C GLU A 336 2.52 -7.60 -10.83
N ALA A 337 3.73 -8.10 -11.12
CA ALA A 337 4.79 -7.31 -11.73
C ALA A 337 4.38 -6.78 -13.13
N LEU A 338 3.79 -7.63 -13.98
CA LEU A 338 3.33 -7.25 -15.32
C LEU A 338 2.19 -6.22 -15.28
N ILE A 339 1.24 -6.33 -14.34
CA ILE A 339 0.20 -5.32 -14.12
C ILE A 339 0.83 -3.99 -13.70
N SER A 340 1.78 -4.01 -12.77
CA SER A 340 2.49 -2.81 -12.31
C SER A 340 3.39 -2.17 -13.38
N LEU A 341 3.76 -2.94 -14.42
CA LEU A 341 4.48 -2.49 -15.61
C LEU A 341 3.55 -2.13 -16.80
N ASP A 342 2.24 -2.05 -16.58
CA ASP A 342 1.20 -1.78 -17.60
C ASP A 342 1.12 -2.83 -18.75
N ARG A 343 1.71 -4.01 -18.53
CA ARG A 343 1.71 -5.16 -19.47
C ARG A 343 0.55 -6.11 -19.16
N ILE A 344 -0.66 -5.57 -19.02
CA ILE A 344 -1.85 -6.31 -18.54
C ILE A 344 -2.20 -7.51 -19.45
N SER A 345 -1.96 -7.40 -20.77
CA SER A 345 -2.14 -8.50 -21.72
C SER A 345 -1.28 -9.73 -21.40
N ASP A 346 -0.04 -9.52 -20.95
CA ASP A 346 0.89 -10.59 -20.63
C ASP A 346 0.54 -11.19 -19.26
N ALA A 347 0.13 -10.35 -18.30
CA ALA A 347 -0.34 -10.78 -16.98
C ALA A 347 -1.52 -11.77 -17.07
N ILE A 348 -2.44 -11.56 -18.01
CA ILE A 348 -3.58 -12.45 -18.26
C ILE A 348 -3.14 -13.88 -18.61
N ALA A 349 -2.00 -14.06 -19.30
CA ALA A 349 -1.48 -15.39 -19.61
C ALA A 349 -0.99 -16.14 -18.35
N HIS A 350 -0.42 -15.42 -17.38
CA HIS A 350 -0.01 -15.99 -16.09
C HIS A 350 -1.22 -16.29 -15.18
N LEU A 351 -2.27 -15.46 -15.21
CA LEU A 351 -3.49 -15.59 -14.40
C LEU A 351 -4.49 -16.65 -14.91
N ASN A 352 -4.13 -17.46 -15.92
CA ASN A 352 -4.96 -18.56 -16.39
C ASN A 352 -5.08 -19.66 -15.32
N PRO A 353 -6.30 -20.02 -14.83
CA PRO A 353 -6.47 -21.06 -13.82
C PRO A 353 -5.95 -22.45 -14.25
N GLU A 354 -5.83 -22.74 -15.55
CA GLU A 354 -5.24 -24.00 -16.02
C GLU A 354 -3.72 -24.11 -15.79
N ASN A 355 -3.05 -23.00 -15.46
CA ASN A 355 -1.64 -23.04 -15.01
C ASN A 355 -1.49 -23.78 -13.66
N VAL A 356 -2.58 -23.87 -12.89
CA VAL A 356 -2.64 -24.55 -11.58
C VAL A 356 -3.00 -26.03 -11.75
N THR A 357 -1.96 -26.86 -11.72
CA THR A 357 -2.03 -28.33 -11.79
C THR A 357 -2.15 -28.99 -10.42
N ASP A 358 -1.44 -28.44 -9.43
CA ASP A 358 -1.31 -28.98 -8.08
C ASP A 358 -0.92 -27.85 -7.10
N VAL A 359 -1.03 -28.13 -5.80
CA VAL A 359 -0.66 -27.21 -4.70
C VAL A 359 0.37 -27.84 -3.76
N SER A 360 1.20 -28.76 -4.29
CA SER A 360 2.19 -29.48 -3.49
C SER A 360 3.27 -28.54 -2.95
N LEU A 361 3.62 -28.67 -1.67
CA LEU A 361 4.67 -27.88 -1.00
C LEU A 361 6.08 -28.46 -1.18
N GLY A 362 6.22 -29.67 -1.73
CA GLY A 362 7.50 -30.33 -1.95
C GLY A 362 7.47 -31.22 -3.18
N VAL A 363 8.62 -31.29 -3.87
CA VAL A 363 8.85 -32.25 -4.95
C VAL A 363 8.96 -33.63 -4.30
N SER A 364 8.07 -34.56 -4.65
CA SER A 364 8.04 -35.90 -4.04
C SER A 364 9.30 -36.68 -4.37
N SER A 365 10.11 -36.99 -3.36
CA SER A 365 11.21 -37.96 -3.44
C SER A 365 10.64 -39.36 -3.69
N SER A 366 10.54 -39.75 -4.96
CA SER A 366 10.07 -41.08 -5.32
C SER A 366 11.21 -42.09 -5.24
N GLU A 367 11.47 -42.63 -4.04
CA GLU A 367 12.04 -43.98 -3.91
C GLU A 367 11.70 -44.58 -2.55
N GLN A 368 11.44 -45.89 -2.55
CA GLN A 368 10.74 -46.61 -1.49
C GLN A 368 11.70 -47.61 -0.84
N GLU A 369 12.50 -47.16 0.13
CA GLU A 369 13.32 -48.07 0.93
C GLU A 369 12.53 -48.66 2.10
N GLN A 370 12.23 -49.96 1.98
CA GLN A 370 11.82 -50.78 3.11
C GLN A 370 13.04 -51.07 4.01
N ALA A 371 13.07 -50.47 5.20
CA ALA A 371 13.84 -51.00 6.31
C ALA A 371 13.06 -50.78 7.61
N SER A 372 12.69 -51.86 8.29
CA SER A 372 12.13 -51.78 9.63
C SER A 372 13.24 -51.66 10.65
N ASP A 373 13.15 -50.71 11.58
CA ASP A 373 13.53 -51.00 12.96
C ASP A 373 12.68 -50.20 13.95
N LYS A 374 12.52 -50.75 15.16
CA LYS A 374 11.78 -50.13 16.26
C LYS A 374 12.74 -49.39 17.18
N GLY A 375 12.63 -48.06 17.23
CA GLY A 375 13.26 -47.25 18.27
C GLY A 375 12.31 -46.15 18.72
N ASP A 376 11.92 -46.16 19.99
CA ASP A 376 11.10 -45.11 20.59
C ASP A 376 11.90 -43.80 20.64
N LEU A 377 11.54 -42.85 19.78
CA LEU A 377 11.92 -41.44 19.88
C LEU A 377 10.64 -40.62 19.73
N GLU A 378 10.33 -39.86 20.78
CA GLU A 378 9.17 -38.96 20.87
C GLU A 378 9.09 -38.05 19.62
N PRO A 379 7.93 -37.95 18.95
CA PRO A 379 7.80 -37.17 17.73
C PRO A 379 7.81 -35.67 18.04
N VAL A 380 8.98 -35.05 17.90
CA VAL A 380 9.14 -33.58 17.92
C VAL A 380 8.14 -32.94 16.97
N GLU A 381 7.32 -32.02 17.50
CA GLU A 381 6.13 -31.46 16.88
C GLU A 381 6.43 -30.71 15.56
N SER A 382 6.50 -31.46 14.46
CA SER A 382 6.94 -30.95 13.16
C SER A 382 5.81 -30.30 12.37
N TRP A 383 5.86 -28.97 12.21
CA TRP A 383 5.33 -28.17 11.07
C TRP A 383 3.90 -28.42 10.54
N LYS A 384 2.99 -29.07 11.30
CA LYS A 384 1.64 -29.44 10.84
C LYS A 384 0.63 -28.30 10.63
N GLN A 385 1.02 -27.03 10.80
CA GLN A 385 0.22 -25.90 10.35
C GLN A 385 0.74 -25.42 9.00
N THR A 386 0.07 -25.84 7.92
CA THR A 386 0.22 -25.23 6.59
C THR A 386 0.11 -23.71 6.72
N PRO A 387 1.12 -22.92 6.29
CA PRO A 387 1.07 -21.48 6.43
C PRO A 387 -0.17 -20.91 5.74
N LEU A 388 -0.85 -19.98 6.40
CA LEU A 388 -2.16 -19.43 5.98
C LEU A 388 -2.17 -18.80 4.57
N CYS A 389 -0.99 -18.60 3.99
CA CYS A 389 -0.74 -17.96 2.68
C CYS A 389 -0.71 -18.95 1.50
N TYR A 390 -0.71 -20.26 1.72
CA TYR A 390 -0.77 -21.26 0.64
C TYR A 390 -2.20 -21.78 0.44
N PRO A 391 -2.68 -21.89 -0.83
CA PRO A 391 -4.02 -22.40 -1.10
C PRO A 391 -4.15 -23.86 -0.65
N SER A 392 -5.13 -24.15 0.19
CA SER A 392 -5.37 -25.47 0.78
C SER A 392 -5.84 -26.53 -0.23
N SER A 393 -6.24 -26.11 -1.43
CA SER A 393 -6.67 -26.99 -2.52
C SER A 393 -6.45 -26.34 -3.88
N VAL A 394 -6.39 -27.17 -4.92
CA VAL A 394 -6.36 -26.72 -6.33
C VAL A 394 -7.60 -25.87 -6.67
N SER A 395 -8.76 -26.15 -6.07
CA SER A 395 -9.97 -25.34 -6.26
C SER A 395 -9.80 -23.91 -5.73
N SER A 396 -9.29 -23.77 -4.51
CA SER A 396 -8.97 -22.48 -3.90
C SER A 396 -7.92 -21.71 -4.71
N ALA A 397 -6.84 -22.36 -5.13
CA ALA A 397 -5.81 -21.76 -5.98
C ALA A 397 -6.38 -21.25 -7.32
N ARG A 398 -7.22 -22.05 -8.00
CA ARG A 398 -7.88 -21.66 -9.25
C ARG A 398 -8.87 -20.51 -9.04
N ALA A 399 -9.60 -20.47 -7.93
CA ALA A 399 -10.46 -19.34 -7.57
C ALA A 399 -9.67 -18.05 -7.35
N THR A 400 -8.51 -18.11 -6.67
CA THR A 400 -7.59 -16.97 -6.52
C THR A 400 -7.10 -16.44 -7.87
N MET A 401 -6.69 -17.34 -8.78
CA MET A 401 -6.32 -16.96 -10.15
C MET A 401 -7.48 -16.26 -10.88
N LEU A 402 -8.70 -16.78 -10.75
CA LEU A 402 -9.90 -16.18 -11.36
C LEU A 402 -10.28 -14.82 -10.78
N PHE A 403 -10.15 -14.59 -9.48
CA PHE A 403 -10.37 -13.26 -8.89
C PHE A 403 -9.36 -12.24 -9.43
N ASN A 404 -8.08 -12.60 -9.46
CA ASN A 404 -7.03 -11.73 -9.99
C ASN A 404 -7.15 -11.50 -11.50
N LEU A 405 -7.56 -12.52 -12.27
CA LEU A 405 -7.91 -12.40 -13.69
C LEU A 405 -9.10 -11.46 -13.90
N GLY A 406 -10.07 -11.46 -12.98
CA GLY A 406 -11.15 -10.49 -12.92
C GLY A 406 -10.63 -9.05 -12.80
N SER A 407 -9.68 -8.81 -11.89
CA SER A 407 -9.01 -7.51 -11.75
C SER A 407 -8.30 -7.09 -13.03
N ALA A 408 -7.55 -7.99 -13.68
CA ALA A 408 -6.87 -7.70 -14.94
C ALA A 408 -7.84 -7.34 -16.09
N TYR A 409 -8.99 -8.02 -16.19
CA TYR A 409 -10.02 -7.65 -17.14
C TYR A 409 -10.70 -6.32 -16.80
N CYS A 410 -10.90 -5.99 -15.52
CA CYS A 410 -11.38 -4.68 -15.08
C CYS A 410 -10.46 -3.53 -15.48
N LEU A 411 -9.13 -3.71 -15.40
CA LEU A 411 -8.14 -2.73 -15.84
C LEU A 411 -8.17 -2.50 -17.36
N ARG A 412 -8.58 -3.51 -18.14
CA ARG A 412 -8.80 -3.41 -19.60
C ARG A 412 -10.21 -2.95 -19.99
N SER A 413 -11.06 -2.57 -19.03
CA SER A 413 -12.49 -2.29 -19.24
C SER A 413 -13.30 -3.44 -19.87
N GLU A 414 -12.81 -4.69 -19.75
CA GLU A 414 -13.49 -5.90 -20.26
C GLU A 414 -14.44 -6.50 -19.20
N TYR A 415 -15.32 -5.65 -18.66
CA TYR A 415 -16.16 -5.93 -17.48
C TYR A 415 -16.98 -7.23 -17.57
N GLU A 416 -17.43 -7.61 -18.76
CA GLU A 416 -18.22 -8.84 -18.96
C GLU A 416 -17.36 -10.11 -18.85
N LYS A 417 -16.05 -10.05 -19.15
CA LYS A 417 -15.13 -11.16 -18.86
C LYS A 417 -14.81 -11.22 -17.38
N ALA A 418 -14.56 -10.06 -16.76
CA ALA A 418 -14.33 -9.97 -15.32
C ALA A 418 -15.50 -10.57 -14.51
N ARG A 419 -16.75 -10.19 -14.84
CA ARG A 419 -17.97 -10.77 -14.25
C ARG A 419 -18.00 -12.30 -14.33
N LYS A 420 -17.66 -12.89 -15.50
CA LYS A 420 -17.59 -14.34 -15.67
C LYS A 420 -16.53 -14.98 -14.77
N CYS A 421 -15.35 -14.39 -14.65
CA CYS A 421 -14.30 -14.86 -13.74
C CYS A 421 -14.75 -14.83 -12.28
N LEU A 422 -15.43 -13.77 -11.82
CA LEU A 422 -15.99 -13.67 -10.47
C LEU A 422 -17.06 -14.74 -10.19
N HIS A 423 -17.99 -14.95 -11.12
CA HIS A 423 -19.01 -16.00 -10.99
C HIS A 423 -18.40 -17.40 -10.92
N GLN A 424 -17.40 -17.68 -11.77
CA GLN A 424 -16.69 -18.95 -11.77
C GLN A 424 -15.95 -19.15 -10.44
N ALA A 425 -15.18 -18.16 -9.98
CA ALA A 425 -14.46 -18.21 -8.71
C ALA A 425 -15.40 -18.45 -7.52
N ALA A 426 -16.52 -17.72 -7.44
CA ALA A 426 -17.53 -17.87 -6.39
C ALA A 426 -18.25 -19.23 -6.39
N SER A 427 -18.20 -19.98 -7.48
CA SER A 427 -18.72 -21.36 -7.53
C SER A 427 -17.70 -22.41 -7.06
N MET A 428 -16.43 -22.02 -6.89
CA MET A 428 -15.30 -22.92 -6.57
C MET A 428 -14.83 -22.85 -5.11
N VAL A 429 -15.27 -21.85 -4.33
CA VAL A 429 -14.94 -21.66 -2.91
C VAL A 429 -16.20 -21.36 -2.09
N ASN A 430 -16.14 -21.62 -0.79
CA ASN A 430 -17.27 -21.31 0.09
C ASN A 430 -17.46 -19.79 0.22
N THR A 431 -18.68 -19.33 0.47
CA THR A 431 -18.98 -17.89 0.60
C THR A 431 -18.23 -17.19 1.75
N LYS A 432 -17.71 -17.95 2.73
CA LYS A 432 -16.85 -17.46 3.83
C LYS A 432 -15.36 -17.38 3.47
N GLU A 433 -14.95 -17.99 2.37
CA GLU A 433 -13.56 -18.04 1.88
C GLU A 433 -13.31 -16.99 0.78
N ILE A 434 -14.34 -16.25 0.35
CA ILE A 434 -14.21 -15.17 -0.63
C ILE A 434 -13.49 -13.99 0.05
N PRO A 435 -12.34 -13.53 -0.48
CA PRO A 435 -11.60 -12.42 0.11
C PRO A 435 -12.36 -11.09 -0.04
N PRO A 436 -12.24 -10.15 0.92
CA PRO A 436 -12.94 -8.86 0.87
C PRO A 436 -12.58 -8.03 -0.36
N GLU A 437 -11.36 -8.17 -0.89
CA GLU A 437 -10.88 -7.55 -2.12
C GLU A 437 -11.71 -8.01 -3.34
N ALA A 438 -12.12 -9.28 -3.39
CA ALA A 438 -13.00 -9.78 -4.44
C ALA A 438 -14.41 -9.19 -4.31
N ILE A 439 -14.92 -9.00 -3.09
CA ILE A 439 -16.20 -8.33 -2.85
C ILE A 439 -16.15 -6.88 -3.35
N LEU A 440 -15.06 -6.16 -3.07
CA LEU A 440 -14.83 -4.80 -3.58
C LEU A 440 -14.72 -4.76 -5.12
N LEU A 441 -14.06 -5.74 -5.74
CA LEU A 441 -14.01 -5.90 -7.20
C LEU A 441 -15.41 -6.11 -7.81
N GLY A 442 -16.29 -6.87 -7.14
CA GLY A 442 -17.70 -7.00 -7.52
C GLY A 442 -18.49 -5.70 -7.38
N VAL A 443 -18.27 -4.92 -6.31
CA VAL A 443 -18.85 -3.57 -6.14
C VAL A 443 -18.39 -2.65 -7.27
N TYR A 444 -17.09 -2.63 -7.58
CA TYR A 444 -16.52 -1.82 -8.68
C TYR A 444 -17.17 -2.16 -10.02
N LEU A 445 -17.29 -3.46 -10.35
CA LEU A 445 -17.94 -3.92 -11.59
C LEU A 445 -19.36 -3.42 -11.73
N GLU A 446 -20.17 -3.53 -10.68
CA GLU A 446 -21.56 -3.08 -10.74
C GLU A 446 -21.69 -1.55 -10.75
N LEU A 447 -20.75 -0.81 -10.16
CA LEU A 447 -20.68 0.66 -10.32
C LEU A 447 -20.30 1.08 -11.75
N GLN A 448 -19.31 0.43 -12.37
CA GLN A 448 -18.93 0.70 -13.77
C GLN A 448 -20.06 0.38 -14.75
N ASN A 449 -20.88 -0.62 -14.46
CA ASN A 449 -22.09 -0.95 -15.21
C ASN A 449 -23.32 -0.06 -14.89
N GLY A 450 -23.22 0.90 -13.96
CA GLY A 450 -24.31 1.79 -13.54
C GLY A 450 -25.33 1.16 -12.58
N ASN A 451 -25.12 -0.09 -12.15
CA ASN A 451 -25.98 -0.87 -11.28
C ASN A 451 -25.78 -0.52 -9.79
N THR A 452 -25.93 0.76 -9.43
CA THR A 452 -25.70 1.29 -8.07
C THR A 452 -26.48 0.55 -6.98
N GLN A 453 -27.71 0.09 -7.27
CA GLN A 453 -28.53 -0.69 -6.34
C GLN A 453 -27.90 -2.06 -6.02
N LEU A 454 -27.31 -2.73 -7.01
CA LEU A 454 -26.66 -4.03 -6.83
C LEU A 454 -25.33 -3.89 -6.10
N ALA A 455 -24.54 -2.86 -6.45
CA ALA A 455 -23.33 -2.48 -5.71
C ALA A 455 -23.62 -2.22 -4.22
N LEU A 456 -24.66 -1.45 -3.90
CA LEU A 456 -25.13 -1.22 -2.52
C LEU A 456 -25.62 -2.51 -1.83
N GLN A 457 -26.18 -3.46 -2.58
CA GLN A 457 -26.59 -4.76 -2.04
C GLN A 457 -25.39 -5.66 -1.73
N ILE A 458 -24.37 -5.71 -2.61
CA ILE A 458 -23.15 -6.50 -2.42
C ILE A 458 -22.42 -6.04 -1.16
N ILE A 459 -22.15 -4.73 -1.03
CA ILE A 459 -21.42 -4.17 0.12
C ILE A 459 -22.20 -4.33 1.44
N LYS A 460 -23.53 -4.10 1.45
CA LYS A 460 -24.36 -4.26 2.67
C LYS A 460 -24.51 -5.70 3.14
N ARG A 461 -24.42 -6.68 2.23
CA ARG A 461 -24.55 -8.12 2.57
C ARG A 461 -23.21 -8.81 2.75
N ASN A 462 -22.10 -8.12 2.45
CA ASN A 462 -20.75 -8.69 2.39
C ASN A 462 -20.72 -10.02 1.59
N GLN A 463 -21.36 -10.01 0.42
CA GLN A 463 -21.56 -11.20 -0.42
C GLN A 463 -21.38 -10.82 -1.88
N LEU A 464 -20.45 -11.49 -2.57
CA LEU A 464 -20.11 -11.20 -3.96
C LEU A 464 -21.29 -11.36 -4.93
N LEU A 465 -22.13 -12.37 -4.68
CA LEU A 465 -23.28 -12.71 -5.52
C LEU A 465 -24.57 -12.72 -4.69
N PRO A 466 -25.69 -12.19 -5.21
CA PRO A 466 -27.00 -12.40 -4.61
C PRO A 466 -27.33 -13.88 -4.52
N SER A 467 -27.67 -14.36 -3.31
CA SER A 467 -28.21 -15.72 -3.15
C SER A 467 -29.52 -15.86 -3.92
N VAL A 468 -29.49 -16.62 -5.01
CA VAL A 468 -30.69 -17.07 -5.71
C VAL A 468 -31.37 -18.10 -4.82
N LYS A 469 -32.35 -17.66 -4.03
CA LYS A 469 -33.28 -18.59 -3.37
C LYS A 469 -34.01 -19.35 -4.48
N PRO A 470 -34.02 -20.71 -4.48
CA PRO A 470 -34.87 -21.45 -5.38
C PRO A 470 -36.32 -21.08 -5.07
N ALA A 471 -37.07 -20.64 -6.08
CA ALA A 471 -38.47 -20.31 -5.92
C ALA A 471 -39.24 -21.56 -5.50
N SER A 472 -39.80 -21.55 -4.28
CA SER A 472 -40.75 -22.57 -3.85
C SER A 472 -41.91 -22.64 -4.84
N SER A 473 -42.24 -23.85 -5.26
CA SER A 473 -43.29 -24.15 -6.26
C SER A 473 -44.60 -23.40 -6.00
N PRO A 474 -45.29 -22.89 -7.05
CA PRO A 474 -46.56 -22.21 -6.89
C PRO A 474 -47.62 -23.19 -6.38
N ASP A 475 -48.16 -22.95 -5.19
CA ASP A 475 -49.15 -23.82 -4.56
C ASP A 475 -50.51 -23.68 -5.27
N LEU A 476 -50.84 -24.70 -6.08
CA LEU A 476 -52.07 -24.78 -6.87
C LEU A 476 -53.29 -25.05 -5.97
N ARG A 477 -53.75 -24.06 -5.20
CA ARG A 477 -55.09 -24.09 -4.58
C ARG A 477 -55.65 -22.72 -4.20
N LYS A 478 -56.30 -22.05 -5.16
CA LYS A 478 -57.48 -21.19 -4.95
C LYS A 478 -58.32 -21.14 -6.23
N LYS A 479 -59.57 -21.61 -6.17
CA LYS A 479 -60.52 -21.55 -7.28
C LYS A 479 -61.15 -20.15 -7.37
N PRO A 480 -61.56 -19.69 -8.58
CA PRO A 480 -62.08 -18.33 -8.80
C PRO A 480 -63.60 -18.22 -8.60
N LEU A 481 -64.08 -16.98 -8.37
CA LEU A 481 -65.48 -16.54 -8.46
C LEU A 481 -65.52 -15.15 -9.16
N PRO A 482 -66.67 -14.73 -9.74
CA PRO A 482 -66.68 -14.40 -11.17
C PRO A 482 -66.78 -12.92 -11.56
N PHE A 483 -66.58 -12.70 -12.86
CA PHE A 483 -66.79 -11.51 -13.70
C PHE A 483 -67.88 -10.50 -13.27
N GLN A 484 -67.54 -9.22 -13.41
CA GLN A 484 -68.40 -8.20 -14.04
C GLN A 484 -67.55 -7.32 -15.00
N SER A 485 -68.20 -6.66 -15.96
CA SER A 485 -67.60 -6.19 -17.23
C SER A 485 -67.83 -4.70 -17.55
N SER A 486 -67.09 -4.19 -18.55
CA SER A 486 -67.13 -2.87 -19.25
C SER A 486 -65.98 -1.89 -18.91
N GLN A 487 -65.40 -1.11 -19.84
CA GLN A 487 -65.30 -1.15 -21.31
C GLN A 487 -63.98 -0.43 -21.76
N PRO A 488 -63.56 -0.40 -23.06
CA PRO A 488 -62.15 -0.21 -23.45
C PRO A 488 -61.76 1.21 -23.94
N VAL A 489 -60.44 1.53 -23.91
CA VAL A 489 -59.82 2.64 -24.67
C VAL A 489 -58.46 2.18 -25.25
N GLN A 490 -58.07 2.78 -26.40
CA GLN A 490 -57.02 2.36 -27.34
C GLN A 490 -55.57 2.81 -26.99
N PRO A 491 -54.53 2.23 -27.63
CA PRO A 491 -53.12 2.59 -27.41
C PRO A 491 -52.70 3.88 -28.13
N ILE A 492 -51.77 4.63 -27.52
CA ILE A 492 -51.16 5.84 -28.08
C ILE A 492 -49.91 5.48 -28.90
N GLN A 493 -49.76 6.17 -30.04
CA GLN A 493 -48.72 5.95 -31.05
C GLN A 493 -47.40 6.65 -30.72
N THR A 494 -46.31 6.15 -31.31
CA THR A 494 -45.02 6.84 -31.41
C THR A 494 -45.02 7.89 -32.53
N PRO A 495 -44.19 8.95 -32.42
CA PRO A 495 -43.74 9.72 -33.58
C PRO A 495 -42.24 9.48 -33.86
N SER A 496 -41.87 9.52 -35.14
CA SER A 496 -40.53 9.21 -35.65
C SER A 496 -39.87 10.39 -36.38
N SER A 497 -38.56 10.58 -36.14
CA SER A 497 -37.54 11.11 -37.08
C SER A 497 -37.59 12.57 -37.58
N PHE A 498 -36.40 13.04 -38.03
CA PHE A 498 -35.93 14.36 -38.53
C PHE A 498 -35.17 15.22 -37.49
N THR A 499 -33.95 15.75 -37.72
CA THR A 499 -33.06 15.77 -38.92
C THR A 499 -31.57 15.82 -38.52
N GLN A 500 -30.66 15.46 -39.44
CA GLN A 500 -29.20 15.63 -39.31
C GLN A 500 -28.76 17.10 -39.37
N VAL A 501 -27.65 17.43 -38.71
CA VAL A 501 -26.70 18.49 -39.14
C VAL A 501 -25.27 17.96 -38.95
N GLN A 502 -24.53 17.81 -40.04
CA GLN A 502 -23.08 17.58 -40.00
C GLN A 502 -22.33 18.89 -39.75
N ARG A 503 -21.25 18.84 -38.96
CA ARG A 503 -20.19 19.87 -38.97
C ARG A 503 -18.96 19.31 -39.67
N LYS A 504 -18.27 20.21 -40.39
CA LYS A 504 -16.84 20.07 -40.73
C LYS A 504 -15.99 20.31 -39.49
#